data_AF-A0A8J2H594-F1
#
_entry.id   AF-A0A8J2H594-F1
#
_cell.length_a   1.000
_cell.length_b   1.000
_cell.length_c   1.000
_cell.angle_alpha   90.00
_cell.angle_beta   90.00
_cell.angle_gamma   90.00
#
_symmetry.space_group_name_H-M   'P 1'
#
loop_
_entity.id
_entity.type
_entity.pdbx_description
1 polymer ?
#
loop_
_entity_poly.entity_id
_entity_poly.type
_entity_poly.pdbx_seq_one_letter_code
_entity_poly.pdbx_strand_id
1 'polypeptide(L)'
;MHVLIEGVGEIVCRAFLRYCIVVEKIFTLDQLNENIENFDFKHFQNDKPALILSTHLTEEGHLRQSAAQFLALFYALPFLIGEWIVENNASELEEQISCYMQMLDIIKLMRFMKIQLIT
;
A
#
# COMPACT_ATOMS: atom_id res chain seq x y z
N MET A 1 1.58 12.01 11.36
CA MET A 1 1.48 10.71 10.66
C MET A 1 0.07 10.45 10.18
N HIS A 2 -0.96 10.54 11.03
CA HIS A 2 -2.38 10.35 10.65
C HIS A 2 -2.80 11.12 9.38
N VAL A 3 -2.55 12.43 9.30
CA VAL A 3 -2.93 13.26 8.12
C VAL A 3 -2.24 12.83 6.82
N LEU A 4 -0.97 12.43 6.90
CA LEU A 4 -0.20 11.98 5.73
C LEU A 4 -0.60 10.57 5.29
N ILE A 5 -0.90 9.70 6.25
CA ILE A 5 -1.27 8.30 6.04
C ILE A 5 -2.71 8.19 5.53
N GLU A 6 -3.67 8.85 6.18
CA GLU A 6 -5.09 8.80 5.79
C GLU A 6 -5.45 9.72 4.63
N GLY A 7 -4.63 10.73 4.36
CA GLY A 7 -4.80 11.62 3.21
C GLY A 7 -3.99 11.15 2.01
N VAL A 8 -2.77 11.69 1.87
CA VAL A 8 -1.92 11.49 0.68
C VAL A 8 -1.53 10.02 0.49
N GLY A 9 -1.20 9.31 1.56
CA GLY A 9 -0.86 7.89 1.55
C GLY A 9 -1.97 7.06 0.94
N GLU A 10 -3.19 7.21 1.45
CA GLU A 10 -4.38 6.52 0.95
C GLU A 10 -4.60 6.78 -0.54
N ILE A 11 -4.59 8.05 -0.96
CA ILE A 11 -4.86 8.44 -2.34
C ILE A 11 -3.82 7.84 -3.28
N VAL A 12 -2.54 7.95 -2.95
CA VAL A 12 -1.46 7.41 -3.80
C VAL A 12 -1.52 5.88 -3.84
N CYS A 13 -1.71 5.22 -2.69
CA CYS A 13 -1.81 3.77 -2.65
C CYS A 13 -3.01 3.26 -3.45
N ARG A 14 -4.16 3.92 -3.35
CA ARG A 14 -5.37 3.57 -4.11
C ARG A 14 -5.19 3.81 -5.61
N ALA A 15 -4.61 4.95 -6.00
CA ALA A 15 -4.32 5.26 -7.39
C ALA A 15 -3.36 4.23 -8.01
N PHE A 16 -2.30 3.87 -7.27
CA PHE A 16 -1.34 2.85 -7.69
C PHE A 16 -1.97 1.46 -7.83
N LEU A 17 -2.76 1.04 -6.85
CA LEU A 17 -3.50 -0.23 -6.92
C LEU A 17 -4.49 -0.25 -8.08
N ARG A 18 -5.22 0.84 -8.30
CA ARG A 18 -6.14 0.97 -9.44
C ARG A 18 -5.39 0.88 -10.76
N TYR A 19 -4.24 1.53 -10.88
CA TYR A 19 -3.39 1.45 -12.06
C TYR A 19 -2.95 0.01 -12.34
N CYS A 20 -2.40 -0.68 -11.34
CA CYS A 20 -1.93 -2.07 -11.49
C CYS A 20 -3.05 -3.06 -11.84
N ILE A 21 -4.23 -2.93 -11.20
CA ILE A 21 -5.33 -3.90 -11.33
C ILE A 21 -6.25 -3.59 -12.51
N VAL A 22 -6.65 -2.32 -12.69
CA VAL A 22 -7.71 -1.94 -13.64
C VAL A 22 -7.12 -1.55 -14.99
N VAL A 23 -6.01 -0.82 -14.99
CA VAL A 23 -5.40 -0.28 -16.22
C VAL A 23 -4.45 -1.32 -16.81
N GLU A 24 -3.41 -1.69 -16.07
CA GLU A 24 -2.35 -2.59 -16.55
C GLU A 24 -2.70 -4.08 -16.42
N LYS A 25 -3.66 -4.42 -15.54
CA LYS A 25 -4.13 -5.80 -15.28
C LYS A 25 -3.00 -6.78 -14.95
N ILE A 26 -2.02 -6.31 -14.19
CA ILE A 26 -0.82 -7.06 -13.78
C ILE A 26 -1.21 -8.20 -12.85
N PHE A 27 -2.17 -7.94 -11.97
CA PHE A 27 -2.77 -8.90 -11.07
C PHE A 27 -4.23 -8.52 -10.81
N THR A 28 -5.01 -9.48 -10.33
CA THR A 28 -6.42 -9.30 -10.00
C THR A 28 -6.61 -8.88 -8.55
N LEU A 29 -7.78 -8.28 -8.27
CA LEU A 29 -8.16 -7.93 -6.90
C LEU A 29 -8.23 -9.16 -5.98
N ASP A 30 -8.71 -10.28 -6.51
CA ASP A 30 -8.81 -11.53 -5.76
C ASP A 30 -7.43 -12.07 -5.38
N GLN A 31 -6.47 -12.06 -6.31
CA GLN A 31 -5.08 -12.42 -6.02
C GLN A 31 -4.45 -11.51 -4.96
N LEU A 32 -4.68 -10.19 -5.02
CA LEU A 32 -4.18 -9.27 -4.00
C LEU A 32 -4.79 -9.58 -2.63
N ASN A 33 -6.10 -9.80 -2.57
CA ASN A 33 -6.80 -10.12 -1.33
C ASN A 33 -6.35 -11.47 -0.75
N GLU A 34 -6.12 -12.47 -1.59
CA GLU A 34 -5.53 -13.76 -1.18
C GLU A 34 -4.13 -13.56 -0.58
N ASN A 35 -3.29 -12.72 -1.20
CA ASN A 35 -1.99 -12.38 -0.64
C ASN A 35 -2.13 -11.65 0.71
N ILE A 36 -3.04 -10.66 0.82
CA ILE A 36 -3.33 -9.99 2.09
C ILE A 36 -3.80 -10.99 3.15
N GLU A 37 -4.59 -12.00 2.79
CA GLU A 37 -5.08 -12.97 3.76
C GLU A 37 -3.97 -13.88 4.29
N ASN A 38 -3.07 -14.31 3.43
CA ASN A 38 -2.04 -15.29 3.73
C ASN A 38 -0.70 -14.67 4.19
N PHE A 39 -0.53 -13.35 4.05
CA PHE A 39 0.72 -12.68 4.43
C PHE A 39 0.91 -12.64 5.96
N ASP A 40 2.14 -12.92 6.40
CA ASP A 40 2.54 -12.80 7.80
C ASP A 40 2.91 -11.35 8.14
N PHE A 41 1.96 -10.63 8.74
CA PHE A 41 2.12 -9.22 9.11
C PHE A 41 2.99 -9.01 10.35
N LYS A 42 3.53 -10.07 10.98
CA LYS A 42 4.41 -9.99 12.16
C LYS A 42 3.82 -9.08 13.25
N HIS A 43 4.50 -7.97 13.53
CA HIS A 43 4.11 -7.00 14.55
C HIS A 43 2.81 -6.24 14.23
N PHE A 44 2.33 -6.28 12.98
CA PHE A 44 1.07 -5.70 12.55
C PHE A 44 -0.08 -6.72 12.51
N GLN A 45 0.06 -7.93 13.08
CA GLN A 45 -0.98 -8.96 13.00
C GLN A 45 -2.34 -8.52 13.56
N ASN A 46 -2.34 -7.70 14.62
CA ASN A 46 -3.57 -7.12 15.18
C ASN A 46 -4.16 -6.00 14.32
N ASP A 47 -3.35 -5.41 13.45
CA ASP A 47 -3.68 -4.34 12.53
C ASP A 47 -3.68 -4.85 11.08
N LYS A 48 -4.02 -6.13 10.88
CA LYS A 48 -4.07 -6.74 9.55
C LYS A 48 -5.01 -5.94 8.64
N PRO A 49 -4.60 -5.61 7.40
CA PRO A 49 -5.44 -4.89 6.45
C PRO A 49 -6.75 -5.63 6.19
N ALA A 50 -7.85 -4.88 6.12
CA ALA A 50 -9.11 -5.39 5.62
C ALA A 50 -9.01 -5.67 4.11
N LEU A 51 -9.88 -6.56 3.62
CA LEU A 51 -9.97 -6.84 2.19
C LEU A 51 -10.33 -5.59 1.39
N ILE A 52 -9.74 -5.48 0.21
CA ILE A 52 -10.00 -4.38 -0.72
C ILE A 52 -11.14 -4.80 -1.64
N LEU A 53 -12.16 -3.95 -1.74
CA LEU A 53 -13.31 -4.18 -2.60
C LEU A 53 -13.16 -3.40 -3.91
N SER A 54 -13.81 -3.87 -4.97
CA SER A 54 -13.81 -3.17 -6.28
C SER A 54 -14.36 -1.74 -6.17
N THR A 55 -15.33 -1.53 -5.28
CA THR A 55 -15.89 -0.21 -4.97
C THR A 55 -14.89 0.75 -4.32
N HIS A 56 -13.81 0.23 -3.73
CA HIS A 56 -12.74 1.04 -3.14
C HIS A 56 -11.80 1.61 -4.21
N LEU A 57 -11.70 0.97 -5.39
CA LEU A 57 -10.74 1.33 -6.45
C LEU A 57 -11.34 2.26 -7.53
N THR A 58 -12.39 3.01 -7.18
CA THR A 58 -12.94 4.07 -8.02
C THR A 58 -12.20 5.40 -7.78
N GLU A 59 -12.39 6.39 -8.66
CA GLU A 59 -11.73 7.72 -8.52
C GLU A 59 -12.10 8.41 -7.20
N GLU A 60 -13.37 8.31 -6.79
CA GLU A 60 -13.92 8.81 -5.53
C GLU A 60 -13.97 7.76 -4.41
N GLY A 61 -13.33 6.60 -4.64
CA GLY A 61 -13.30 5.49 -3.70
C GLY A 61 -12.43 5.77 -2.48
N HIS A 62 -12.54 4.90 -1.48
CA HIS A 62 -11.64 4.87 -0.33
C HIS A 62 -11.33 3.43 0.06
N LEU A 63 -10.08 3.17 0.47
CA LEU A 63 -9.65 1.82 0.89
C LEU A 63 -10.29 1.34 2.21
N ARG A 64 -10.94 2.24 2.96
CA ARG A 64 -11.71 1.94 4.20
C ARG A 64 -10.90 1.19 5.26
N GLN A 65 -9.62 1.52 5.37
CA GLN A 65 -8.72 0.99 6.41
C GLN A 65 -8.67 1.95 7.61
N SER A 66 -8.51 1.44 8.82
CA SER A 66 -8.06 2.28 9.95
C SER A 66 -6.63 2.77 9.70
N ALA A 67 -6.19 3.84 10.38
CA ALA A 67 -4.81 4.34 10.24
C ALA A 67 -3.74 3.26 10.47
N ALA A 68 -3.98 2.34 11.42
CA ALA A 68 -3.04 1.25 11.72
C ALA A 68 -3.06 0.17 10.62
N GLN A 69 -4.25 -0.21 10.15
CA GLN A 69 -4.40 -1.14 9.03
C GLN A 69 -3.81 -0.61 7.74
N PHE A 70 -4.01 0.67 7.46
CA PHE A 70 -3.42 1.29 6.28
C PHE A 70 -1.90 1.35 6.38
N LEU A 71 -1.35 1.64 7.56
CA LEU A 71 0.10 1.60 7.76
C LEU A 71 0.67 0.19 7.53
N ALA A 72 -0.01 -0.84 8.02
CA ALA A 72 0.36 -2.24 7.78
C ALA A 72 0.32 -2.58 6.29
N LEU A 73 -0.77 -2.21 5.59
CA LEU A 73 -0.92 -2.38 4.15
C LEU A 73 0.21 -1.67 3.40
N PHE A 74 0.45 -0.40 3.73
CA PHE A 74 1.41 0.45 3.03
C PHE A 74 2.84 -0.12 3.13
N TYR A 75 3.24 -0.61 4.31
CA TYR A 75 4.53 -1.28 4.49
C TYR A 75 4.61 -2.64 3.79
N ALA A 76 3.53 -3.41 3.81
CA ALA A 76 3.51 -4.75 3.24
C ALA A 76 3.36 -4.75 1.71
N LEU A 77 2.80 -3.68 1.12
CA LEU A 77 2.39 -3.67 -0.29
C LEU A 77 3.50 -4.07 -1.26
N PRO A 78 4.76 -3.57 -1.17
CA PRO A 78 5.81 -3.99 -2.08
C PRO A 78 6.09 -5.49 -2.04
N PHE A 79 5.89 -6.14 -0.89
CA PHE A 79 6.03 -7.58 -0.73
C PHE A 79 4.81 -8.35 -1.23
N LEU A 80 3.62 -7.77 -1.08
CA LEU A 80 2.36 -8.37 -1.54
C LEU A 80 2.25 -8.44 -3.07
N ILE A 81 2.86 -7.50 -3.79
CA ILE A 81 2.73 -7.40 -5.27
C ILE A 81 4.05 -7.62 -6.01
N GLY A 82 5.18 -7.71 -5.29
CA GLY A 82 6.51 -7.62 -5.87
C GLY A 82 6.80 -8.67 -6.94
N GLU A 83 6.29 -9.89 -6.77
CA GLU A 83 6.44 -10.98 -7.74
C GLU A 83 5.82 -10.61 -9.10
N TRP A 84 4.56 -10.16 -9.11
CA TRP A 84 3.87 -9.81 -10.36
C TRP A 84 4.50 -8.62 -11.08
N ILE A 85 5.03 -7.65 -10.32
CA ILE A 85 5.74 -6.51 -10.89
C ILE A 85 7.02 -6.97 -11.60
N VAL A 86 7.80 -7.85 -10.97
CA VAL A 86 9.05 -8.37 -11.54
C VAL A 86 8.77 -9.20 -12.78
N GLU A 87 7.76 -10.07 -12.74
CA GLU A 87 7.41 -10.96 -13.86
C GLU A 87 6.96 -10.21 -15.11
N ASN A 88 6.23 -9.11 -14.95
CA ASN A 88 5.70 -8.34 -16.07
C ASN A 88 6.76 -7.45 -16.75
N ASN A 89 8.02 -7.43 -16.28
CA ASN A 89 9.09 -6.53 -16.76
C ASN A 89 8.58 -5.11 -16.98
N ALA A 90 7.74 -4.63 -16.07
CA ALA A 90 7.04 -3.38 -16.24
C ALA A 90 7.99 -2.21 -16.02
N SER A 91 8.85 -1.93 -17.00
CA SER A 91 9.71 -0.75 -17.03
C SER A 91 8.89 0.53 -16.89
N GLU A 92 7.64 0.51 -17.36
CA GLU A 92 6.67 1.60 -17.23
C GLU A 92 6.13 1.81 -15.80
N LEU A 93 6.40 0.87 -14.86
CA LEU A 93 6.06 0.96 -13.44
C LEU A 93 7.24 1.40 -12.57
N GLU A 94 8.46 1.48 -13.12
CA GLU A 94 9.66 1.81 -12.35
C GLU A 94 9.52 3.18 -11.67
N GLU A 95 8.93 4.16 -12.36
CA GLU A 95 8.71 5.50 -11.80
C GLU A 95 7.68 5.49 -10.66
N GLN A 96 6.58 4.77 -10.82
CA GLN A 96 5.47 4.69 -9.86
C GLN A 96 5.91 3.92 -8.61
N ILE A 97 6.67 2.84 -8.78
CA ILE A 97 7.27 2.09 -7.68
C ILE A 97 8.32 2.94 -6.98
N SER A 98 9.17 3.65 -7.73
CA SER A 98 10.14 4.58 -7.16
C SER A 98 9.44 5.64 -6.29
N CYS A 99 8.36 6.24 -6.78
CA CYS A 99 7.54 7.19 -6.02
C CYS A 99 6.95 6.55 -4.76
N TYR A 100 6.42 5.32 -4.88
CA TYR A 100 5.87 4.58 -3.74
C TYR A 100 6.94 4.29 -2.67
N MET A 101 8.14 3.88 -3.09
CA MET A 101 9.28 3.60 -2.22
C MET A 101 9.80 4.88 -1.54
N GLN A 102 9.85 6.00 -2.26
CA GLN A 102 10.18 7.30 -1.68
C GLN A 102 9.16 7.72 -0.61
N MET A 103 7.86 7.48 -0.84
CA MET A 103 6.84 7.73 0.19
C MET A 103 7.03 6.86 1.42
N LEU A 104 7.40 5.58 1.25
CA LEU A 104 7.74 4.70 2.36
C LEU A 104 8.91 5.24 3.19
N ASP A 105 9.94 5.76 2.54
CA ASP A 105 11.11 6.31 3.22
C ASP A 105 10.77 7.62 3.97
N ILE A 106 9.92 8.48 3.40
CA ILE A 106 9.40 9.66 4.09
C ILE A 106 8.62 9.26 5.36
N ILE A 107 7.77 8.23 5.28
CA ILE A 107 7.02 7.73 6.46
C ILE A 107 7.97 7.16 7.53
N LYS A 108 9.01 6.40 7.13
CA LYS A 108 10.03 5.89 8.05
C LYS A 108 10.77 7.02 8.75
N LEU A 109 11.22 8.04 8.00
CA LEU A 109 11.93 9.21 8.55
C LEU A 109 11.06 9.99 9.54
N MET A 110 9.78 10.21 9.21
CA MET A 110 8.85 10.88 10.12
C MET A 110 8.61 10.09 11.41
N ARG A 111 8.54 8.76 11.34
CA ARG A 111 8.41 7.90 12.52
C ARG A 111 9.66 7.98 13.39
N PHE A 112 10.85 7.99 12.78
CA PHE A 112 12.13 8.14 13.47
C PHE A 112 12.26 9.49 14.19
N MET A 113 11.95 10.60 13.51
CA MET A 113 11.98 11.94 14.12
C MET A 113 10.97 12.10 15.25
N LYS A 114 9.78 11.49 15.13
CA LYS A 114 8.77 11.55 16.20
C LYS A 114 9.22 10.80 17.46
N ILE A 115 10.01 9.73 17.32
CA ILE A 115 10.60 9.01 18.47
C ILE A 115 11.64 9.90 19.17
N GLN A 116 12.51 10.58 18.41
CA GLN A 116 13.55 11.45 18.97
C GLN A 116 13.03 12.69 19.71
N LEU A 117 11.83 13.19 19.38
CA LEU A 117 11.22 14.33 20.07
C LEU A 117 10.50 13.96 21.39
N ILE A 118 10.36 12.66 21.68
CA ILE A 118 9.67 12.13 22.87
C ILE A 118 10.69 11.46 23.83
N THR A 119 11.98 11.42 23.45
CA THR A 119 13.08 10.94 24.31
C THR A 119 13.91 12.12 24.79
#